data_AF-A0AA90QEZ3-F1
#
_entry.id   AF-A0AA90QEZ3-F1
#
_cell.length_a   1.000
_cell.length_b   1.000
_cell.length_c   1.000
_cell.angle_alpha   90.00
_cell.angle_beta   90.00
_cell.angle_gamma   90.00
#
_symmetry.space_group_name_H-M   'P 1'
#
loop_
_entity.id
_entity.type
_entity.pdbx_description
1 polymer ?
#
loop_
_entity_poly.entity_id
_entity_poly.type
_entity_poly.pdbx_seq_one_letter_code
_entity_poly.pdbx_strand_id
1 'polypeptide(L)'
;MMQLASLAGNVDLMNAPFHLTSLTAQAIDNQRAATIADVVARDPSVRSTAPSGDVADSFFIRGFAIGDNNIGEIAFDGLYGVAPNYRLLADYAERVEVLKGPAAMIYGMSPNSGVGGSINVVPKRAGADLTRVQAGYASASQAGARIDLARRFGPDRAFGARFNGSHRGGDTAIDTQSRKSSLGALALDYQGERLRATLDLIDQRDDVDAPSRRPWLGAGLAVPRAPDGRTNLTQRWEWYDSRERSALLRADYEAHRQLTLFASAGTARSDVGRLFNTPSILNAAGDTSVVPTRAVFDVQRSSASAGLRARLAGGGIKHRLTLEWSRYEDRLAMGTRAGRAYASNLYAPRVLPAQDVAAPAAVTKRSANRLGGVALADMLSMFDERLQVMLGVRRQTIRSDTVGAATARYGRSAPDTAVNGGEAFAPYKARQQEIGARVDHGSLVTSVSLFQITRPSGQLTANRYAADGEQRNRGIEVNAYGKLGKDVRLFGGASWTDAKLVKTNSAATLGKTAVGVPKLHMTMSGEWDVPLLAGLTRNGALQHSGAQYANQANTQRLDGWTTVDVGARYRTTAPGKPVVLRAGVRNAAGRHYWAGASTWGTLIAGAPRSVAISAAVDF
;
A
#
# COMPACT_ATOMS: atom_id res chain seq x y z
N MET A 1 11.84 14.80 -9.85
CA MET A 1 12.70 13.62 -9.64
C MET A 1 12.05 12.68 -8.65
N MET A 2 12.04 11.38 -8.96
CA MET A 2 11.50 10.31 -8.11
C MET A 2 12.60 9.74 -7.25
N GLN A 3 12.30 9.34 -6.01
CA GLN A 3 13.26 8.76 -5.08
C GLN A 3 13.02 7.27 -4.98
N LEU A 4 13.47 6.58 -6.03
CA LEU A 4 13.60 5.14 -5.99
C LEU A 4 14.61 4.75 -4.88
N ALA A 5 14.62 3.48 -4.48
CA ALA A 5 15.56 2.95 -3.49
C ALA A 5 17.01 3.41 -3.74
N SER A 6 17.86 3.34 -2.72
CA SER A 6 19.26 3.79 -2.75
C SER A 6 20.05 3.37 -3.99
N LEU A 7 19.73 2.22 -4.57
CA LEU A 7 20.33 1.69 -5.78
C LEU A 7 20.07 2.51 -7.06
N ALA A 8 18.85 3.02 -7.27
CA ALA A 8 18.51 3.81 -8.46
C ALA A 8 18.70 5.32 -8.24
N GLY A 9 18.66 5.76 -6.97
CA GLY A 9 18.75 7.17 -6.61
C GLY A 9 17.59 7.99 -7.17
N ASN A 10 17.83 9.30 -7.32
CA ASN A 10 16.84 10.21 -7.90
C ASN A 10 16.87 10.14 -9.44
N VAL A 11 15.83 9.59 -10.06
CA VAL A 11 15.70 9.49 -11.52
C VAL A 11 14.53 10.37 -11.99
N ASP A 12 14.71 11.01 -13.15
CA ASP A 12 13.59 11.65 -13.84
C ASP A 12 12.60 10.59 -14.32
N LEU A 13 11.30 10.86 -14.26
CA LEU A 13 10.28 9.93 -14.71
C LEU A 13 10.48 9.54 -16.18
N MET A 14 10.85 10.48 -17.05
CA MET A 14 11.07 10.19 -18.47
C MET A 14 12.28 9.29 -18.71
N ASN A 15 13.24 9.26 -17.79
CA ASN A 15 14.45 8.46 -17.89
C ASN A 15 14.37 7.13 -17.13
N ALA A 16 13.31 6.89 -16.36
CA ALA A 16 13.12 5.65 -15.62
C ALA A 16 12.67 4.52 -16.57
N PRO A 17 13.44 3.41 -16.71
CA PRO A 17 13.10 2.28 -17.59
C PRO A 17 12.05 1.35 -16.96
N PHE A 18 11.22 1.89 -16.07
CA PHE A 18 10.18 1.17 -15.35
C PHE A 18 8.85 1.91 -15.46
N HIS A 19 7.76 1.16 -15.38
CA HIS A 19 6.45 1.75 -15.22
C HIS A 19 6.23 2.13 -13.75
N LEU A 20 6.11 3.43 -13.50
CA LEU A 20 6.01 4.01 -12.18
C LEU A 20 5.00 5.16 -12.16
N THR A 21 4.28 5.27 -11.04
CA THR A 21 3.38 6.37 -10.74
C THR A 21 3.85 7.09 -9.49
N SER A 22 3.75 8.42 -9.46
CA SER A 22 3.99 9.22 -8.25
C SER A 22 2.80 10.12 -7.95
N LEU A 23 2.30 10.01 -6.72
CA LEU A 23 1.11 10.71 -6.22
C LEU A 23 1.57 11.71 -5.16
N THR A 24 1.48 13.00 -5.46
CA THR A 24 2.04 14.09 -4.63
C THR A 24 1.14 14.46 -3.45
N ALA A 25 1.67 15.16 -2.45
CA ALA A 25 0.91 15.68 -1.30
C ALA A 25 -0.31 16.50 -1.70
N GLN A 26 -0.20 17.28 -2.79
CA GLN A 26 -1.35 18.00 -3.33
C GLN A 26 -2.45 17.05 -3.84
N ALA A 27 -2.08 15.94 -4.48
CA ALA A 27 -3.04 14.91 -4.88
C ALA A 27 -3.67 14.23 -3.64
N ILE A 28 -2.86 13.92 -2.62
CA ILE A 28 -3.32 13.36 -1.33
C ILE A 28 -4.39 14.27 -0.70
N ASP A 29 -4.11 15.58 -0.58
CA ASP A 29 -5.02 16.55 0.01
C ASP A 29 -6.28 16.76 -0.83
N ASN A 30 -6.16 16.79 -2.17
CA ASN A 30 -7.32 16.95 -3.06
C ASN A 30 -8.26 15.73 -3.02
N GLN A 31 -7.69 14.53 -2.90
CA GLN A 31 -8.46 13.30 -2.73
C GLN A 31 -9.08 13.16 -1.34
N ARG A 32 -8.63 14.00 -0.38
CA ARG A 32 -8.91 13.87 1.05
C ARG A 32 -8.57 12.46 1.54
N ALA A 33 -7.42 11.96 1.09
CA ALA A 33 -6.97 10.63 1.41
C ALA A 33 -6.54 10.57 2.88
N ALA A 34 -7.15 9.66 3.64
CA ALA A 34 -6.80 9.44 5.04
C ALA A 34 -5.53 8.58 5.19
N THR A 35 -5.37 7.65 4.26
CA THR A 35 -4.31 6.64 4.28
C THR A 35 -3.60 6.54 2.95
N ILE A 36 -2.43 5.91 2.96
CA ILE A 36 -1.70 5.56 1.74
C ILE A 36 -2.55 4.68 0.83
N ALA A 37 -3.39 3.80 1.39
CA ALA A 37 -4.33 3.00 0.62
C ALA A 37 -5.33 3.84 -0.18
N ASP A 38 -5.90 4.90 0.41
CA ASP A 38 -6.78 5.84 -0.29
C ASP A 38 -6.07 6.52 -1.47
N VAL A 39 -4.78 6.83 -1.31
CA VAL A 39 -3.95 7.50 -2.32
C VAL A 39 -3.73 6.57 -3.52
N VAL A 40 -3.22 5.37 -3.28
CA VAL A 40 -2.85 4.43 -4.36
C VAL A 40 -4.06 3.77 -5.01
N ALA A 41 -5.24 3.79 -4.38
CA ALA A 41 -6.49 3.31 -4.98
C ALA A 41 -6.92 4.11 -6.24
N ARG A 42 -6.25 5.21 -6.55
CA ARG A 42 -6.43 5.96 -7.82
C ARG A 42 -5.49 5.52 -8.94
N ASP A 43 -4.55 4.61 -8.69
CA ASP A 43 -3.72 4.00 -9.72
C ASP A 43 -4.43 2.76 -10.31
N PRO A 44 -4.59 2.66 -11.65
CA PRO A 44 -5.38 1.59 -12.26
C PRO A 44 -4.73 0.20 -12.17
N SER A 45 -3.47 0.11 -11.75
CA SER A 45 -2.77 -1.15 -11.52
C SER A 45 -2.87 -1.61 -10.08
N VAL A 46 -3.37 -0.76 -9.17
CA VAL A 46 -3.43 -1.02 -7.73
C VAL A 46 -4.89 -1.14 -7.30
N ARG A 47 -5.22 -2.24 -6.63
CA ARG A 47 -6.56 -2.44 -6.04
C ARG A 47 -6.43 -2.77 -4.57
N SER A 48 -7.16 -2.10 -3.69
CA SER A 48 -7.20 -2.52 -2.29
C SER A 48 -7.90 -3.88 -2.14
N THR A 49 -7.34 -4.74 -1.30
CA THR A 49 -7.95 -5.99 -0.84
C THR A 49 -8.54 -5.85 0.57
N ALA A 50 -8.66 -4.62 1.08
CA ALA A 50 -9.29 -4.30 2.36
C ALA A 50 -10.66 -3.60 2.16
N PRO A 51 -11.70 -3.99 2.94
CA PRO A 51 -12.97 -3.30 2.94
C PRO A 51 -12.82 -1.94 3.64
N SER A 52 -13.78 -1.06 3.40
CA SER A 52 -13.88 0.18 4.16
C SER A 52 -14.07 -0.11 5.65
N GLY A 53 -13.34 0.58 6.52
CA GLY A 53 -13.37 0.35 7.96
C GLY A 53 -12.51 -0.82 8.47
N ASP A 54 -11.71 -1.47 7.62
CA ASP A 54 -10.70 -2.43 8.09
C ASP A 54 -9.56 -1.73 8.86
N VAL A 55 -8.76 -2.54 9.53
CA VAL A 55 -7.65 -2.15 10.40
C VAL A 55 -6.29 -2.32 9.73
N ALA A 56 -6.26 -2.91 8.53
CA ALA A 56 -5.03 -3.17 7.79
C ALA A 56 -5.17 -2.83 6.31
N ASP A 57 -4.07 -2.35 5.72
CA ASP A 57 -3.95 -1.99 4.32
C ASP A 57 -3.33 -3.16 3.53
N SER A 58 -4.02 -3.62 2.51
CA SER A 58 -3.54 -4.67 1.61
C SER A 58 -3.98 -4.40 0.17
N PHE A 59 -3.21 -4.88 -0.79
CA PHE A 59 -3.32 -4.49 -2.19
C PHE A 59 -3.11 -5.66 -3.15
N PHE A 60 -3.67 -5.55 -4.35
CA PHE A 60 -3.14 -6.17 -5.55
C PHE A 60 -2.38 -5.13 -6.37
N ILE A 61 -1.21 -5.47 -6.88
CA ILE A 61 -0.53 -4.75 -7.96
C ILE A 61 -0.32 -5.73 -9.11
N ARG A 62 -0.78 -5.38 -10.33
CA ARG A 62 -0.73 -6.27 -11.50
C ARG A 62 -1.28 -7.69 -11.23
N GLY A 63 -2.27 -7.80 -10.35
CA GLY A 63 -2.91 -9.06 -9.96
C GLY A 63 -2.10 -9.96 -9.01
N PHE A 64 -1.05 -9.46 -8.35
CA PHE A 64 -0.37 -10.14 -7.24
C PHE A 64 -0.51 -9.34 -5.95
N ALA A 65 -0.74 -10.05 -4.85
CA ALA A 65 -0.94 -9.40 -3.56
C ALA A 65 0.33 -8.80 -2.99
N ILE A 66 0.14 -7.68 -2.28
CA ILE A 66 1.10 -6.93 -1.50
C ILE A 66 0.41 -6.56 -0.18
N GLY A 67 1.03 -6.84 0.96
CA GLY A 67 0.50 -6.45 2.27
C GLY A 67 -0.51 -7.40 2.91
N ASP A 68 -0.91 -8.52 2.29
CA ASP A 68 -1.97 -9.41 2.83
C ASP A 68 -1.63 -10.02 4.23
N ASN A 69 -0.35 -10.13 4.60
CA ASN A 69 0.09 -10.57 5.94
C ASN A 69 0.63 -9.41 6.80
N ASN A 70 0.61 -8.18 6.28
CA ASN A 70 1.03 -6.93 6.92
C ASN A 70 2.38 -7.03 7.63
N ILE A 71 3.48 -7.33 6.92
CA ILE A 71 4.83 -7.24 7.49
C ILE A 71 5.76 -6.54 6.51
N GLY A 72 6.03 -5.26 6.77
CA GLY A 72 7.17 -4.52 6.22
C GLY A 72 7.24 -4.29 4.71
N GLU A 73 6.21 -4.64 3.92
CA GLU A 73 6.23 -4.58 2.43
C GLU A 73 6.07 -3.18 1.83
N ILE A 74 5.73 -2.18 2.63
CA ILE A 74 5.71 -0.79 2.18
C ILE A 74 7.06 -0.16 2.53
N ALA A 75 7.75 0.35 1.52
CA ALA A 75 9.00 1.06 1.72
C ALA A 75 8.71 2.47 2.27
N PHE A 76 9.59 2.95 3.13
CA PHE A 76 9.61 4.34 3.58
C PHE A 76 10.94 4.94 3.18
N ASP A 77 10.87 5.96 2.34
CA ASP A 77 12.00 6.66 1.73
C ASP A 77 13.06 5.71 1.13
N GLY A 78 12.60 4.64 0.47
CA GLY A 78 13.46 3.68 -0.20
C GLY A 78 13.83 2.43 0.61
N LEU A 79 13.46 2.33 1.90
CA LEU A 79 13.81 1.23 2.78
C LEU A 79 12.58 0.47 3.30
N TYR A 80 12.58 -0.86 3.22
CA TYR A 80 11.57 -1.69 3.88
C TYR A 80 11.72 -1.68 5.40
N GLY A 81 10.67 -2.10 6.12
CA GLY A 81 10.73 -2.30 7.58
C GLY A 81 10.65 -1.04 8.44
N VAL A 82 10.47 0.14 7.84
CA VAL A 82 10.36 1.42 8.55
C VAL A 82 8.92 1.95 8.57
N ALA A 83 8.16 1.79 7.48
CA ALA A 83 6.77 2.26 7.42
C ALA A 83 5.89 1.60 8.51
N PRO A 84 4.86 2.28 9.05
CA PRO A 84 3.84 1.65 9.89
C PRO A 84 3.31 0.35 9.27
N ASN A 85 3.09 -0.67 10.09
CA ASN A 85 2.97 -2.04 9.60
C ASN A 85 1.57 -2.42 9.10
N TYR A 86 0.53 -2.05 9.84
CA TYR A 86 -0.84 -2.46 9.52
C TYR A 86 -1.58 -1.43 8.67
N ARG A 87 -1.57 -0.16 9.06
CA ARG A 87 -2.25 0.91 8.34
C ARG A 87 -1.37 2.15 8.31
N LEU A 88 -1.28 2.80 7.15
CA LEU A 88 -0.39 3.94 6.98
C LEU A 88 -1.22 5.21 6.79
N LEU A 89 -1.13 6.14 7.75
CA LEU A 89 -1.72 7.47 7.58
C LEU A 89 -0.93 8.27 6.55
N ALA A 90 -1.62 9.06 5.73
CA ALA A 90 -0.99 9.78 4.62
C ALA A 90 -0.38 11.13 5.03
N ASP A 91 -0.59 11.58 6.26
CA ASP A 91 -0.44 12.99 6.61
C ASP A 91 1.02 13.50 6.57
N TYR A 92 2.00 12.61 6.74
CA TYR A 92 3.43 12.89 6.67
C TYR A 92 4.02 12.69 5.27
N ALA A 93 3.25 12.16 4.31
CA ALA A 93 3.75 11.83 2.98
C ALA A 93 3.82 13.07 2.08
N GLU A 94 5.00 13.33 1.51
CA GLU A 94 5.20 14.31 0.44
C GLU A 94 4.77 13.72 -0.91
N ARG A 95 5.01 12.41 -1.08
CA ARG A 95 4.48 11.64 -2.20
C ARG A 95 4.45 10.16 -1.89
N VAL A 96 3.61 9.45 -2.63
CA VAL A 96 3.58 7.98 -2.68
C VAL A 96 3.96 7.55 -4.08
N GLU A 97 4.96 6.69 -4.17
CA GLU A 97 5.46 6.14 -5.43
C GLU A 97 5.05 4.67 -5.54
N VAL A 98 4.61 4.26 -6.73
CA VAL A 98 4.21 2.88 -7.02
C VAL A 98 5.04 2.39 -8.20
N LEU A 99 6.03 1.54 -7.91
CA LEU A 99 6.79 0.82 -8.92
C LEU A 99 6.06 -0.48 -9.25
N LYS A 100 5.76 -0.71 -10.54
CA LYS A 100 4.93 -1.83 -10.97
C LYS A 100 5.79 -3.00 -11.44
N GLY A 101 5.50 -4.20 -10.95
CA GLY A 101 6.27 -5.41 -11.21
C GLY A 101 7.33 -5.75 -10.14
N PRO A 102 8.03 -6.89 -10.29
CA PRO A 102 9.02 -7.34 -9.33
C PRO A 102 10.16 -6.32 -9.14
N ALA A 103 10.33 -5.86 -7.91
CA ALA A 103 11.27 -4.78 -7.56
C ALA A 103 12.54 -5.27 -6.83
N ALA A 104 12.80 -6.59 -6.85
CA ALA A 104 13.84 -7.21 -6.03
C ALA A 104 15.26 -6.70 -6.32
N MET A 105 15.52 -6.26 -7.56
CA MET A 105 16.79 -5.61 -7.89
C MET A 105 16.92 -4.27 -7.19
N ILE A 106 15.87 -3.45 -7.21
CA ILE A 106 15.88 -2.06 -6.74
C ILE A 106 15.81 -1.97 -5.21
N TYR A 107 14.83 -2.62 -4.58
CA TYR A 107 14.57 -2.52 -3.14
C TYR A 107 15.13 -3.69 -2.32
N GLY A 108 15.70 -4.71 -2.99
CA GLY A 108 15.89 -6.02 -2.37
C GLY A 108 14.56 -6.78 -2.24
N MET A 109 14.63 -7.95 -1.61
CA MET A 109 13.46 -8.81 -1.47
C MET A 109 12.39 -8.19 -0.56
N SER A 110 11.15 -8.10 -1.05
CA SER A 110 10.01 -7.70 -0.22
C SER A 110 9.86 -8.65 0.99
N PRO A 111 9.68 -8.14 2.22
CA PRO A 111 9.60 -8.96 3.43
C PRO A 111 8.50 -10.04 3.47
N ASN A 112 7.47 -9.93 2.64
CA ASN A 112 6.43 -10.96 2.53
C ASN A 112 6.31 -11.50 1.09
N SER A 113 7.43 -11.46 0.34
CA SER A 113 7.58 -12.03 -1.00
C SER A 113 6.58 -11.48 -2.03
N GLY A 114 6.12 -10.24 -1.84
CA GLY A 114 5.36 -9.49 -2.81
C GLY A 114 6.14 -9.28 -4.11
N VAL A 115 5.48 -9.54 -5.24
CA VAL A 115 6.09 -9.46 -6.58
C VAL A 115 5.30 -8.61 -7.57
N GLY A 116 4.10 -8.16 -7.18
CA GLY A 116 3.26 -7.32 -8.03
C GLY A 116 3.81 -5.91 -8.25
N GLY A 117 4.60 -5.42 -7.31
CA GLY A 117 5.11 -4.06 -7.27
C GLY A 117 5.73 -3.73 -5.92
N SER A 118 6.13 -2.47 -5.76
CA SER A 118 6.50 -1.89 -4.47
C SER A 118 5.85 -0.52 -4.33
N ILE A 119 5.42 -0.21 -3.12
CA ILE A 119 4.90 1.11 -2.75
C ILE A 119 5.95 1.75 -1.85
N ASN A 120 6.34 2.98 -2.17
CA ASN A 120 7.30 3.76 -1.42
C ASN A 120 6.66 5.07 -0.94
N VAL A 121 6.74 5.33 0.36
CA VAL A 121 6.26 6.57 0.96
C VAL A 121 7.44 7.48 1.21
N VAL A 122 7.45 8.66 0.59
CA VAL A 122 8.51 9.65 0.79
C VAL A 122 8.01 10.72 1.76
N PRO A 123 8.70 10.96 2.88
CA PRO A 123 8.25 11.91 3.89
C PRO A 123 8.44 13.35 3.46
N LYS A 124 7.63 14.21 4.06
CA LYS A 124 7.74 15.67 4.04
C LYS A 124 8.99 16.13 4.78
N ARG A 125 9.79 16.97 4.12
CA ARG A 125 10.95 17.67 4.72
C ARG A 125 10.80 19.17 4.61
N ALA A 126 11.59 19.94 5.36
CA ALA A 126 11.45 21.38 5.42
C ALA A 126 11.91 22.02 4.10
N GLY A 127 11.02 22.74 3.42
CA GLY A 127 11.36 23.56 2.25
C GLY A 127 11.26 25.03 2.61
N ALA A 128 10.25 25.69 2.06
CA ALA A 128 9.82 27.01 2.52
C ALA A 128 9.22 26.92 3.94
N ASP A 129 9.25 28.04 4.65
CA ASP A 129 8.59 28.13 5.96
C ASP A 129 7.08 27.98 5.77
N LEU A 130 6.46 27.13 6.58
CA LEU A 130 5.03 26.80 6.50
C LEU A 130 4.44 26.66 7.89
N THR A 131 3.30 27.29 8.12
CA THR A 131 2.43 26.96 9.25
C THR A 131 1.03 26.75 8.70
N ARG A 132 0.61 25.49 8.57
CA ARG A 132 -0.72 25.14 8.08
C ARG A 132 -1.51 24.43 9.16
N VAL A 133 -2.75 24.88 9.35
CA VAL A 133 -3.74 24.21 10.20
C VAL A 133 -4.91 23.79 9.30
N GLN A 134 -5.38 22.57 9.49
CA GLN A 134 -6.54 22.05 8.78
C GLN A 134 -7.52 21.41 9.76
N ALA A 135 -8.81 21.66 9.58
CA ALA A 135 -9.90 20.95 10.25
C ALA A 135 -10.73 20.20 9.20
N GLY A 136 -11.27 19.05 9.58
CA GLY A 136 -12.05 18.20 8.69
C GLY A 136 -13.17 17.46 9.40
N TYR A 137 -14.19 17.14 8.61
CA TYR A 137 -15.33 16.34 9.01
C TYR A 137 -15.66 15.33 7.92
N ALA A 138 -16.02 14.11 8.30
CA ALA A 138 -16.56 13.09 7.41
C ALA A 138 -17.73 12.35 8.08
N SER A 139 -18.69 11.91 7.26
CA SER A 139 -19.79 11.08 7.73
C SER A 139 -19.29 9.74 8.33
N ALA A 140 -19.88 9.23 9.41
CA ALA A 140 -21.06 9.75 10.08
C ALA A 140 -20.79 10.97 10.98
N SER A 141 -19.76 10.92 11.84
CA SER A 141 -19.40 12.00 12.77
C SER A 141 -17.89 12.10 13.01
N GLN A 142 -17.08 11.63 12.06
CA GLN A 142 -15.62 11.71 12.11
C GLN A 142 -15.13 13.16 11.98
N ALA A 143 -14.64 13.74 13.06
CA ALA A 143 -14.06 15.08 13.08
C ALA A 143 -12.57 15.02 13.45
N GLY A 144 -11.79 15.97 12.94
CA GLY A 144 -10.37 16.01 13.25
C GLY A 144 -9.65 17.27 12.81
N ALA A 145 -8.41 17.38 13.25
CA ALA A 145 -7.51 18.47 12.93
C ALA A 145 -6.12 17.95 12.52
N ARG A 146 -5.40 18.76 11.75
CA ARG A 146 -4.05 18.51 11.28
C ARG A 146 -3.23 19.78 11.33
N ILE A 147 -1.95 19.64 11.67
CA ILE A 147 -0.95 20.70 11.63
C ILE A 147 0.24 20.26 10.78
N ASP A 148 0.77 21.18 9.96
CA ASP A 148 1.99 21.01 9.16
C ASP A 148 2.86 22.25 9.38
N LEU A 149 3.99 22.05 10.05
CA LEU A 149 4.93 23.10 10.43
C LEU A 149 6.27 22.82 9.77
N ALA A 150 6.82 23.75 9.00
CA ALA A 150 8.14 23.62 8.40
C ALA A 150 8.96 24.87 8.65
N ARG A 151 10.22 24.72 9.08
CA ARG A 151 11.17 25.82 9.24
C ARG A 151 12.56 25.39 8.83
N ARG A 152 13.37 26.34 8.34
CA ARG A 152 14.82 26.15 8.17
C ARG A 152 15.61 27.19 8.96
N PHE A 153 16.80 26.80 9.43
CA PHE A 153 17.62 27.51 10.40
C PHE A 153 19.12 27.47 10.01
N GLY A 154 19.91 28.32 10.68
CA GLY A 154 21.36 28.40 10.53
C GLY A 154 21.81 29.11 9.24
N PRO A 155 23.14 29.23 9.04
CA PRO A 155 23.71 29.74 7.80
C PRO A 155 23.16 28.98 6.60
N ASP A 156 22.87 29.69 5.52
CA ASP A 156 22.32 29.16 4.26
C ASP A 156 21.04 28.33 4.41
N ARG A 157 20.34 28.48 5.56
CA ARG A 157 19.17 27.66 5.92
C ARG A 157 19.50 26.15 5.87
N ALA A 158 20.73 25.77 6.24
CA ALA A 158 21.22 24.40 6.11
C ALA A 158 20.46 23.38 6.97
N PHE A 159 19.91 23.77 8.13
CA PHE A 159 19.15 22.87 9.01
C PHE A 159 17.65 23.03 8.78
N GLY A 160 16.92 21.94 8.56
CA GLY A 160 15.48 21.92 8.39
C GLY A 160 14.78 21.10 9.47
N ALA A 161 13.60 21.57 9.90
CA ALA A 161 12.69 20.79 10.73
C ALA A 161 11.27 20.90 10.15
N ARG A 162 10.60 19.75 9.97
CA ARG A 162 9.20 19.68 9.57
C ARG A 162 8.42 18.72 10.46
N PHE A 163 7.32 19.20 11.01
CA PHE A 163 6.42 18.42 11.86
C PHE A 163 5.04 18.30 11.22
N ASN A 164 4.51 17.08 11.16
CA ASN A 164 3.13 16.79 10.79
C ASN A 164 2.43 16.12 11.97
N GLY A 165 1.36 16.75 12.46
CA GLY A 165 0.50 16.20 13.51
C GLY A 165 -0.92 16.07 13.01
N SER A 166 -1.61 14.99 13.35
CA SER A 166 -3.06 14.90 13.11
C SER A 166 -3.77 14.08 14.17
N HIS A 167 -5.05 14.42 14.37
CA HIS A 167 -5.95 13.70 15.25
C HIS A 167 -7.35 13.69 14.63
N ARG A 168 -8.00 12.52 14.59
CA ARG A 168 -9.38 12.38 14.14
C ARG A 168 -10.11 11.34 14.99
N GLY A 169 -11.40 11.56 15.23
CA GLY A 169 -12.23 10.68 16.07
C GLY A 169 -13.72 10.80 15.74
N GLY A 170 -14.48 9.74 16.02
CA GLY A 170 -15.94 9.72 15.90
C GLY A 170 -16.49 8.45 15.24
N ASP A 171 -17.78 8.47 14.87
CA ASP A 171 -18.41 7.35 14.18
C ASP A 171 -18.11 7.40 12.68
N THR A 172 -17.80 6.25 12.09
CA THR A 172 -17.51 6.14 10.66
C THR A 172 -18.81 6.02 9.86
N ALA A 173 -18.71 5.91 8.53
CA ALA A 173 -19.88 5.65 7.68
C ALA A 173 -20.40 4.20 7.81
N ILE A 174 -19.68 3.33 8.52
CA ILE A 174 -20.04 1.94 8.79
C ILE A 174 -20.84 1.89 10.09
N ASP A 175 -21.96 1.18 10.09
CA ASP A 175 -22.82 1.07 11.26
C ASP A 175 -22.04 0.48 12.44
N THR A 176 -22.31 1.05 13.62
CA THR A 176 -21.72 0.64 14.90
C THR A 176 -20.21 0.78 15.03
N GLN A 177 -19.52 1.31 14.02
CA GLN A 177 -18.07 1.46 14.02
C GLN A 177 -17.67 2.88 14.43
N SER A 178 -16.77 2.96 15.41
CA SER A 178 -16.07 4.18 15.80
C SER A 178 -14.59 4.03 15.45
N ARG A 179 -13.91 5.14 15.19
CA ARG A 179 -12.46 5.14 14.97
C ARG A 179 -11.81 6.38 15.54
N LYS A 180 -10.65 6.22 16.14
CA LYS A 180 -9.78 7.31 16.58
C LYS A 180 -8.39 7.06 16.03
N SER A 181 -7.85 8.01 15.27
CA SER A 181 -6.50 7.90 14.70
C SER A 181 -5.69 9.15 15.04
N SER A 182 -4.45 8.96 15.47
CA SER A 182 -3.51 10.04 15.81
C SER A 182 -2.16 9.81 15.13
N LEU A 183 -1.51 10.88 14.71
CA LEU A 183 -0.19 10.87 14.11
C LEU A 183 0.65 12.01 14.66
N GLY A 184 1.91 11.72 14.99
CA GLY A 184 2.99 12.68 15.03
C GLY A 184 4.15 12.21 14.17
N ALA A 185 4.61 13.04 13.24
CA ALA A 185 5.78 12.77 12.41
C ALA A 185 6.71 13.98 12.41
N LEU A 186 8.00 13.76 12.68
CA LEU A 186 9.05 14.79 12.69
C LEU A 186 10.14 14.39 11.71
N ALA A 187 10.43 15.28 10.76
CA ALA A 187 11.56 15.18 9.87
C ALA A 187 12.57 16.28 10.20
N LEU A 188 13.80 15.90 10.51
CA LEU A 188 14.94 16.79 10.66
C LEU A 188 15.88 16.55 9.47
N ASP A 189 16.39 17.61 8.86
CA ASP A 189 17.33 17.48 7.76
C ASP A 189 18.49 18.48 7.86
N TYR A 190 19.65 18.08 7.34
CA TYR A 190 20.82 18.92 7.16
C TYR A 190 21.23 18.89 5.69
N GLN A 191 21.43 20.07 5.10
CA GLN A 191 21.83 20.28 3.71
C GLN A 191 23.12 21.11 3.68
N GLY A 192 24.25 20.46 3.89
CA GLY A 192 25.56 21.07 3.68
C GLY A 192 26.08 20.86 2.25
N GLU A 193 27.23 21.44 1.93
CA GLU A 193 27.83 21.33 0.60
C GLU A 193 28.16 19.89 0.22
N ARG A 194 28.81 19.14 1.13
CA ARG A 194 29.25 17.75 0.89
C ARG A 194 28.45 16.70 1.64
N LEU A 195 27.73 17.08 2.68
CA LEU A 195 26.97 16.16 3.53
C LEU A 195 25.50 16.55 3.54
N ARG A 196 24.66 15.58 3.25
CA ARG A 196 23.20 15.68 3.44
C ARG A 196 22.78 14.58 4.39
N ALA A 197 21.96 14.89 5.37
CA ALA A 197 21.48 13.91 6.33
C ALA A 197 20.02 14.17 6.71
N THR A 198 19.27 13.11 7.00
CA THR A 198 17.87 13.19 7.39
C THR A 198 17.58 12.24 8.55
N LEU A 199 16.79 12.69 9.52
CA LEU A 199 16.21 11.88 10.57
C LEU A 199 14.69 12.03 10.53
N ASP A 200 13.99 10.95 10.22
CA ASP A 200 12.54 10.89 10.15
C ASP A 200 12.03 10.03 11.33
N LEU A 201 11.11 10.57 12.13
CA LEU A 201 10.51 9.92 13.31
C LEU A 201 8.99 9.90 13.17
N ILE A 202 8.33 8.77 13.49
CA ILE A 202 6.88 8.62 13.40
C ILE A 202 6.34 7.92 14.66
N ASP A 203 5.28 8.45 15.26
CA ASP A 203 4.41 7.77 16.24
C ASP A 203 2.96 7.88 15.73
N GLN A 204 2.30 6.74 15.57
CA GLN A 204 0.92 6.65 15.12
C GLN A 204 0.12 5.75 16.07
N ARG A 205 -1.12 6.15 16.35
CA ARG A 205 -2.10 5.34 17.08
C ARG A 205 -3.40 5.22 16.30
N ASP A 206 -4.03 4.06 16.42
CA ASP A 206 -5.28 3.77 15.72
C ASP A 206 -6.14 2.82 16.55
N ASP A 207 -7.26 3.35 17.03
CA ASP A 207 -8.24 2.66 17.86
C ASP A 207 -9.53 2.51 17.04
N VAL A 208 -10.06 1.30 16.93
CA VAL A 208 -11.27 1.00 16.15
C VAL A 208 -12.20 0.11 16.95
N ASP A 209 -13.42 0.58 17.19
CA ASP A 209 -14.52 -0.25 17.67
C ASP A 209 -15.29 -0.82 16.49
N ALA A 210 -15.71 -2.08 16.58
CA ALA A 210 -16.38 -2.83 15.51
C ALA A 210 -15.65 -2.72 14.14
N PRO A 211 -14.38 -3.13 14.03
CA PRO A 211 -13.66 -3.08 12.76
C PRO A 211 -14.33 -3.94 11.68
N SER A 212 -14.42 -3.44 10.45
CA SER A 212 -15.06 -4.16 9.33
C SER A 212 -14.24 -5.40 8.94
N ARG A 213 -14.91 -6.53 8.68
CA ARG A 213 -14.25 -7.80 8.29
C ARG A 213 -14.77 -8.35 6.96
N ARG A 214 -13.89 -9.04 6.23
CA ARG A 214 -14.17 -9.67 4.93
C ARG A 214 -14.67 -11.10 5.12
N PRO A 215 -15.98 -11.42 5.01
CA PRO A 215 -16.45 -12.76 5.30
C PRO A 215 -15.85 -13.82 4.35
N TRP A 216 -15.60 -15.02 4.87
CA TRP A 216 -15.43 -16.21 4.05
C TRP A 216 -16.75 -16.59 3.38
N LEU A 217 -16.68 -17.18 2.20
CA LEU A 217 -17.82 -17.79 1.54
C LEU A 217 -17.69 -19.32 1.64
N GLY A 218 -18.72 -19.98 2.18
CA GLY A 218 -18.76 -21.44 2.25
C GLY A 218 -18.58 -22.11 0.88
N ALA A 219 -17.95 -23.29 0.86
CA ALA A 219 -17.75 -24.05 -0.35
C ALA A 219 -19.10 -24.44 -0.99
N GLY A 220 -19.18 -24.38 -2.32
CA GLY A 220 -20.41 -24.71 -3.07
C GLY A 220 -21.50 -23.64 -3.06
N LEU A 221 -21.38 -22.59 -2.23
CA LEU A 221 -22.34 -21.49 -2.23
C LEU A 221 -22.11 -20.56 -3.43
N ALA A 222 -23.20 -20.10 -4.05
CA ALA A 222 -23.15 -18.96 -4.96
C ALA A 222 -22.78 -17.68 -4.19
N VAL A 223 -22.18 -16.70 -4.87
CA VAL A 223 -21.90 -15.40 -4.26
C VAL A 223 -23.24 -14.71 -3.97
N PRO A 224 -23.54 -14.38 -2.70
CA PRO A 224 -24.82 -13.76 -2.36
C PRO A 224 -24.86 -12.30 -2.84
N ARG A 225 -26.03 -11.65 -2.87
CA ARG A 225 -26.08 -10.22 -3.24
C ARG A 225 -25.23 -9.40 -2.25
N ALA A 226 -24.61 -8.34 -2.73
CA ALA A 226 -23.89 -7.44 -1.84
C ALA A 226 -24.84 -6.81 -0.79
N PRO A 227 -24.46 -6.79 0.49
CA PRO A 227 -25.22 -6.05 1.51
C PRO A 227 -25.10 -4.53 1.26
N ASP A 228 -25.84 -3.74 2.04
CA ASP A 228 -25.56 -2.31 2.16
C ASP A 228 -24.10 -2.13 2.65
N GLY A 229 -23.36 -1.22 2.03
CA GLY A 229 -21.97 -0.95 2.39
C GLY A 229 -21.81 -0.41 3.82
N ARG A 230 -22.89 0.07 4.44
CA ARG A 230 -22.91 0.49 5.86
C ARG A 230 -22.97 -0.69 6.82
N THR A 231 -23.51 -1.83 6.39
CA THR A 231 -23.76 -2.97 7.27
C THR A 231 -22.46 -3.55 7.80
N ASN A 232 -22.38 -3.69 9.13
CA ASN A 232 -21.22 -4.26 9.81
C ASN A 232 -21.58 -5.60 10.44
N LEU A 233 -20.77 -6.63 10.15
CA LEU A 233 -20.93 -7.96 10.74
C LEU A 233 -20.30 -8.07 12.14
N THR A 234 -19.40 -7.14 12.45
CA THR A 234 -18.62 -7.12 13.68
C THR A 234 -19.42 -6.48 14.81
N GLN A 235 -19.28 -6.99 16.03
CA GLN A 235 -20.01 -6.46 17.20
C GLN A 235 -19.38 -5.17 17.75
N ARG A 236 -20.20 -4.34 18.43
CA ARG A 236 -19.76 -3.08 19.07
C ARG A 236 -18.64 -3.23 20.10
N TRP A 237 -18.57 -4.39 20.75
CA TRP A 237 -17.58 -4.70 21.79
C TRP A 237 -16.33 -5.40 21.22
N GLU A 238 -16.31 -5.70 19.92
CA GLU A 238 -15.08 -6.12 19.23
C GLU A 238 -14.26 -4.88 18.88
N TRP A 239 -12.94 -4.98 18.99
CA TRP A 239 -12.06 -3.80 18.95
C TRP A 239 -10.68 -4.11 18.34
N TYR A 240 -9.98 -3.04 17.99
CA TYR A 240 -8.59 -3.03 17.55
C TYR A 240 -7.90 -1.81 18.16
N ASP A 241 -6.71 -2.02 18.72
CA ASP A 241 -5.81 -0.98 19.25
C ASP A 241 -4.44 -1.24 18.64
N SER A 242 -3.83 -0.18 18.12
CA SER A 242 -2.50 -0.26 17.51
C SER A 242 -1.68 0.97 17.80
N ARG A 243 -0.42 0.73 18.16
CA ARG A 243 0.61 1.75 18.26
C ARG A 243 1.81 1.39 17.41
N GLU A 244 2.14 2.28 16.49
CA GLU A 244 3.21 2.14 15.52
C GLU A 244 4.24 3.23 15.75
N ARG A 245 5.51 2.85 15.92
CA ARG A 245 6.63 3.78 16.12
C ARG A 245 7.75 3.44 15.16
N SER A 246 8.32 4.44 14.49
CA SER A 246 9.46 4.22 13.61
C SER A 246 10.44 5.39 13.57
N ALA A 247 11.66 5.06 13.16
CA ALA A 247 12.74 6.01 12.94
C ALA A 247 13.55 5.60 11.70
N LEU A 248 14.01 6.58 10.92
CA LEU A 248 14.94 6.39 9.80
C LEU A 248 15.98 7.51 9.79
N LEU A 249 17.25 7.11 9.83
CA LEU A 249 18.39 7.98 9.60
C LEU A 249 18.96 7.69 8.21
N ARG A 250 19.25 8.74 7.44
CA ARG A 250 19.95 8.65 6.16
C ARG A 250 21.06 9.68 6.09
N ALA A 251 22.14 9.33 5.38
CA ALA A 251 23.22 10.25 5.07
C ALA A 251 23.79 9.99 3.68
N ASP A 252 24.09 11.08 2.98
CA ASP A 252 24.80 11.13 1.71
C ASP A 252 26.03 12.02 1.87
N TYR A 253 27.21 11.50 1.55
CA TYR A 253 28.48 12.21 1.64
C TYR A 253 29.20 12.23 0.29
N GLU A 254 29.41 13.42 -0.26
CA GLU A 254 30.21 13.67 -1.46
C GLU A 254 31.70 13.56 -1.12
N ALA A 255 32.19 12.32 -1.10
CA ALA A 255 33.60 12.00 -0.87
C ALA A 255 34.51 12.58 -1.96
N HIS A 256 34.02 12.66 -3.19
CA HIS A 256 34.66 13.29 -4.34
C HIS A 256 33.60 13.81 -5.33
N ARG A 257 33.97 14.68 -6.28
CA ARG A 257 33.06 15.19 -7.33
C ARG A 257 32.34 14.09 -8.13
N GLN A 258 32.96 12.92 -8.22
CA GLN A 258 32.47 11.74 -8.94
C GLN A 258 32.03 10.59 -8.02
N LEU A 259 32.19 10.71 -6.70
CA LEU A 259 31.93 9.63 -5.76
C LEU A 259 31.09 10.13 -4.58
N THR A 260 29.92 9.53 -4.41
CA THR A 260 29.05 9.74 -3.26
C THR A 260 28.97 8.45 -2.45
N LEU A 261 29.24 8.54 -1.14
CA LEU A 261 28.96 7.47 -0.19
C LEU A 261 27.58 7.70 0.41
N PHE A 262 26.84 6.63 0.66
CA PHE A 262 25.54 6.74 1.32
C PHE A 262 25.34 5.65 2.36
N ALA A 263 24.56 5.97 3.38
CA ALA A 263 24.13 5.02 4.40
C ALA A 263 22.70 5.33 4.85
N SER A 264 21.97 4.30 5.27
CA SER A 264 20.63 4.43 5.84
C SER A 264 20.43 3.36 6.90
N ALA A 265 19.78 3.72 8.01
CA ALA A 265 19.43 2.79 9.09
C ALA A 265 18.06 3.16 9.65
N GLY A 266 17.17 2.18 9.78
CA GLY A 266 15.83 2.41 10.28
C GLY A 266 15.31 1.27 11.13
N THR A 267 14.33 1.58 11.97
CA THR A 267 13.65 0.64 12.84
C THR A 267 12.18 0.99 12.99
N ALA A 268 11.35 -0.02 13.24
CA ALA A 268 9.96 0.17 13.58
C ALA A 268 9.46 -0.89 14.56
N ARG A 269 8.52 -0.51 15.41
CA ARG A 269 7.80 -1.40 16.33
C ARG A 269 6.29 -1.18 16.22
N SER A 270 5.55 -2.27 16.18
CA SER A 270 4.09 -2.30 16.15
C SER A 270 3.60 -3.11 17.35
N ASP A 271 2.93 -2.44 18.28
CA ASP A 271 2.24 -3.07 19.41
C ASP A 271 0.74 -3.08 19.08
N VAL A 272 0.13 -4.26 18.98
CA VAL A 272 -1.27 -4.39 18.54
C VAL A 272 -2.06 -5.28 19.49
N GLY A 273 -3.20 -4.80 19.95
CA GLY A 273 -4.25 -5.59 20.57
C GLY A 273 -5.48 -5.65 19.67
N ARG A 274 -6.19 -6.78 19.65
CA ARG A 274 -7.49 -6.87 18.99
C ARG A 274 -8.38 -7.92 19.62
N LEU A 275 -9.69 -7.73 19.49
CA LEU A 275 -10.71 -8.74 19.73
C LEU A 275 -11.67 -8.72 18.53
N PHE A 276 -11.43 -9.60 17.57
CA PHE A 276 -12.35 -9.86 16.46
C PHE A 276 -11.92 -11.12 15.71
N ASN A 277 -12.73 -11.59 14.77
CA ASN A 277 -12.26 -12.52 13.75
C ASN A 277 -13.03 -12.34 12.43
N THR A 278 -12.61 -13.04 11.40
CA THR A 278 -13.30 -13.04 10.11
C THR A 278 -14.52 -13.97 10.15
N PRO A 279 -15.75 -13.49 9.88
CA PRO A 279 -16.94 -14.33 9.83
C PRO A 279 -16.99 -15.22 8.58
N SER A 280 -17.81 -16.26 8.61
CA SER A 280 -18.10 -17.13 7.46
C SER A 280 -19.58 -17.08 7.10
N ILE A 281 -19.90 -16.92 5.82
CA ILE A 281 -21.26 -17.03 5.27
C ILE A 281 -21.59 -18.52 5.07
N LEU A 282 -22.69 -18.96 5.66
CA LEU A 282 -23.06 -20.37 5.78
C LEU A 282 -24.08 -20.83 4.74
N ASN A 283 -24.91 -19.93 4.22
CA ASN A 283 -25.98 -20.26 3.29
C ASN A 283 -26.39 -19.06 2.42
N ALA A 284 -27.30 -19.30 1.47
CA ALA A 284 -27.82 -18.28 0.57
C ALA A 284 -28.70 -17.21 1.26
N ALA A 285 -29.24 -17.50 2.45
CA ALA A 285 -29.99 -16.53 3.26
C ALA A 285 -29.06 -15.50 3.94
N GLY A 286 -27.75 -15.71 3.86
CA GLY A 286 -26.74 -14.79 4.41
C GLY A 286 -26.41 -15.04 5.88
N ASP A 287 -26.79 -16.18 6.45
CA ASP A 287 -26.43 -16.49 7.84
C ASP A 287 -24.91 -16.57 7.99
N THR A 288 -24.40 -16.01 9.08
CA THR A 288 -22.97 -15.98 9.37
C THR A 288 -22.65 -16.58 10.72
N SER A 289 -21.44 -17.11 10.85
CA SER A 289 -20.88 -17.55 12.13
C SER A 289 -19.44 -17.10 12.27
N VAL A 290 -19.04 -16.75 13.48
CA VAL A 290 -17.68 -16.35 13.81
C VAL A 290 -17.32 -16.71 15.24
N VAL A 291 -16.06 -17.06 15.45
CA VAL A 291 -15.45 -17.18 16.78
C VAL A 291 -14.52 -15.98 16.95
N PRO A 292 -14.90 -14.95 17.73
CA PRO A 292 -14.03 -13.81 17.97
C PRO A 292 -12.77 -14.30 18.67
N THR A 293 -11.64 -13.66 18.39
CA THR A 293 -10.35 -14.07 18.98
C THR A 293 -9.64 -12.83 19.49
N ARG A 294 -9.33 -12.82 20.80
CA ARG A 294 -8.42 -11.83 21.38
C ARG A 294 -7.01 -12.18 20.97
N ALA A 295 -6.33 -11.26 20.30
CA ALA A 295 -4.96 -11.45 19.84
C ALA A 295 -4.11 -10.25 20.23
N VAL A 296 -2.86 -10.51 20.63
CA VAL A 296 -1.86 -9.49 20.94
C VAL A 296 -0.64 -9.77 20.06
N PHE A 297 -0.12 -8.75 19.40
CA PHE A 297 1.02 -8.83 18.50
C PHE A 297 2.11 -7.83 18.94
N ASP A 298 3.36 -8.29 18.88
CA ASP A 298 4.57 -7.46 18.95
C ASP A 298 5.35 -7.72 17.67
N VAL A 299 5.44 -6.69 16.81
CA VAL A 299 6.18 -6.76 15.55
C VAL A 299 7.35 -5.79 15.65
N GLN A 300 8.57 -6.30 15.51
CA GLN A 300 9.79 -5.50 15.53
C GLN A 300 10.50 -5.64 14.20
N ARG A 301 10.92 -4.53 13.62
CA ARG A 301 11.55 -4.47 12.30
C ARG A 301 12.77 -3.55 12.35
N SER A 302 13.80 -3.91 11.62
CA SER A 302 14.98 -3.07 11.42
C SER A 302 15.53 -3.24 10.02
N SER A 303 16.20 -2.22 9.52
CA SER A 303 16.86 -2.27 8.22
C SER A 303 18.07 -1.35 8.18
N ALA A 304 19.05 -1.74 7.37
CA ALA A 304 20.22 -0.94 7.10
C ALA A 304 20.63 -1.12 5.64
N SER A 305 21.11 -0.05 5.03
CA SER A 305 21.80 -0.09 3.76
C SER A 305 23.02 0.85 3.76
N ALA A 306 24.04 0.49 3.01
CA ALA A 306 25.22 1.33 2.82
C ALA A 306 25.83 1.02 1.45
N GLY A 307 26.45 2.03 0.85
CA GLY A 307 27.00 1.85 -0.48
C GLY A 307 27.69 3.09 -1.02
N LEU A 308 28.00 3.00 -2.32
CA LEU A 308 28.62 4.08 -3.08
C LEU A 308 27.93 4.25 -4.42
N ARG A 309 27.97 5.49 -4.91
CA ARG A 309 27.56 5.91 -6.25
C ARG A 309 28.74 6.58 -6.93
N ALA A 310 29.17 6.02 -8.06
CA ALA A 310 30.26 6.57 -8.86
C ALA A 310 29.74 7.06 -10.21
N ARG A 311 30.20 8.24 -10.64
CA ARG A 311 29.98 8.78 -11.99
C ARG A 311 31.27 8.70 -12.77
N LEU A 312 31.29 7.90 -13.82
CA LEU A 312 32.45 7.71 -14.69
C LEU A 312 32.08 8.12 -16.11
N ALA A 313 33.05 8.59 -16.88
CA ALA A 313 32.86 8.89 -18.29
C ALA A 313 34.10 8.47 -19.08
N GLY A 314 33.90 7.82 -20.22
CA GLY A 314 34.98 7.38 -21.09
C GLY A 314 34.43 6.82 -22.40
N GLY A 315 35.15 7.03 -23.51
CA GLY A 315 34.76 6.49 -24.82
C GLY A 315 33.37 6.90 -25.33
N GLY A 316 32.88 8.09 -24.94
CA GLY A 316 31.52 8.56 -25.31
C GLY A 316 30.37 7.97 -24.47
N ILE A 317 30.69 7.17 -23.45
CA ILE A 317 29.70 6.54 -22.56
C ILE A 317 29.83 7.15 -21.17
N LYS A 318 28.69 7.58 -20.60
CA LYS A 318 28.59 8.00 -19.18
C LYS A 318 28.05 6.83 -18.37
N HIS A 319 28.73 6.48 -17.29
CA HIS A 319 28.34 5.43 -16.36
C HIS A 319 27.86 6.03 -15.03
N ARG A 320 26.83 5.43 -14.46
CA ARG A 320 26.35 5.71 -13.10
C ARG A 320 26.29 4.40 -12.34
N LEU A 321 27.42 4.04 -11.75
CA LEU A 321 27.61 2.80 -11.02
C LEU A 321 27.11 2.96 -9.58
N THR A 322 26.33 2.00 -9.10
CA THR A 322 25.91 1.90 -7.71
C THR A 322 26.22 0.53 -7.15
N LEU A 323 26.94 0.49 -6.04
CA LEU A 323 27.17 -0.71 -5.24
C LEU A 323 26.50 -0.51 -3.89
N GLU A 324 25.63 -1.44 -3.50
CA GLU A 324 24.87 -1.37 -2.26
C GLU A 324 24.90 -2.69 -1.51
N TRP A 325 25.18 -2.63 -0.22
CA TRP A 325 24.84 -3.66 0.75
C TRP A 325 23.54 -3.29 1.47
N SER A 326 22.65 -4.27 1.68
CA SER A 326 21.44 -4.07 2.48
C SER A 326 21.07 -5.27 3.34
N ARG A 327 20.42 -5.00 4.47
CA ARG A 327 19.90 -5.98 5.44
C ARG A 327 18.57 -5.50 6.00
N TYR A 328 17.63 -6.42 6.13
CA TYR A 328 16.33 -6.26 6.76
C TYR A 328 16.12 -7.39 7.77
N GLU A 329 15.54 -7.09 8.92
CA GLU A 329 15.17 -8.07 9.94
C GLU A 329 13.76 -7.81 10.46
N ASP A 330 13.01 -8.89 10.73
CA ASP A 330 11.77 -8.83 11.48
C ASP A 330 11.67 -9.91 12.54
N ARG A 331 10.89 -9.59 13.58
CA ARG A 331 10.41 -10.53 14.59
C ARG A 331 8.92 -10.31 14.78
N LEU A 332 8.16 -11.40 14.74
CA LEU A 332 6.74 -11.42 15.10
C LEU A 332 6.58 -12.26 16.36
N ALA A 333 5.99 -11.68 17.40
CA ALA A 333 5.45 -12.41 18.54
C ALA A 333 3.94 -12.22 18.61
N MET A 334 3.22 -13.28 19.01
CA MET A 334 1.77 -13.30 19.01
C MET A 334 1.23 -14.23 20.09
N GLY A 335 0.19 -13.77 20.78
CA GLY A 335 -0.65 -14.58 21.66
C GLY A 335 -2.10 -14.51 21.23
N THR A 336 -2.86 -15.60 21.39
CA THR A 336 -4.29 -15.63 21.04
C THR A 336 -5.12 -16.37 22.07
N ARG A 337 -6.36 -15.91 22.27
CA ARG A 337 -7.40 -16.61 23.03
C ARG A 337 -8.74 -16.50 22.29
N ALA A 338 -9.37 -17.63 22.02
CA ALA A 338 -10.69 -17.66 21.39
C ALA A 338 -11.78 -17.27 22.39
N GLY A 339 -12.79 -16.55 21.92
CA GLY A 339 -14.06 -16.38 22.62
C GLY A 339 -15.02 -17.52 22.28
N ARG A 340 -16.32 -17.24 22.39
CA ARG A 340 -17.42 -18.16 22.06
C ARG A 340 -17.98 -17.84 20.69
N ALA A 341 -18.28 -18.88 19.93
CA ALA A 341 -18.93 -18.75 18.63
C ALA A 341 -20.26 -18.00 18.77
N TYR A 342 -20.58 -17.15 17.79
CA TYR A 342 -21.90 -16.56 17.66
C TYR A 342 -22.37 -16.55 16.22
N ALA A 343 -23.70 -16.59 16.05
CA ALA A 343 -24.36 -16.51 14.76
C ALA A 343 -24.97 -15.12 14.53
N SER A 344 -24.93 -14.65 13.29
CA SER A 344 -25.50 -13.38 12.83
C SER A 344 -26.01 -13.53 11.39
N ASN A 345 -26.31 -12.45 10.70
CA ASN A 345 -26.76 -12.48 9.31
C ASN A 345 -26.18 -11.28 8.52
N LEU A 346 -25.84 -11.51 7.25
CA LEU A 346 -25.25 -10.55 6.33
C LEU A 346 -26.15 -9.35 6.00
N TYR A 347 -27.45 -9.56 5.98
CA TYR A 347 -28.46 -8.55 5.64
C TYR A 347 -29.16 -7.97 6.87
N ALA A 348 -29.13 -8.69 7.99
CA ALA A 348 -29.69 -8.26 9.26
C ALA A 348 -28.78 -8.68 10.43
N PRO A 349 -27.65 -7.98 10.67
CA PRO A 349 -26.73 -8.34 11.73
C PRO A 349 -27.41 -8.30 13.11
N ARG A 350 -27.16 -9.33 13.92
CA ARG A 350 -27.67 -9.41 15.29
C ARG A 350 -26.73 -8.68 16.24
N VAL A 351 -27.29 -7.90 17.16
CA VAL A 351 -26.56 -7.32 18.29
C VAL A 351 -26.55 -8.34 19.43
N LEU A 352 -25.36 -8.66 19.93
CA LEU A 352 -25.15 -9.66 20.96
C LEU A 352 -24.42 -9.08 22.18
N PRO A 353 -24.64 -9.63 23.39
CA PRO A 353 -23.94 -9.19 24.59
C PRO A 353 -22.43 -9.40 24.45
N ALA A 354 -21.66 -8.52 25.12
CA ALA A 354 -20.22 -8.58 25.12
C ALA A 354 -19.70 -9.90 25.72
N GLN A 355 -18.60 -10.40 25.16
CA GLN A 355 -17.90 -11.55 25.69
C GLN A 355 -16.67 -11.09 26.47
N ASP A 356 -16.51 -11.60 27.69
CA ASP A 356 -15.25 -11.43 28.42
C ASP A 356 -14.21 -12.44 27.94
N VAL A 357 -13.40 -12.02 26.96
CA VAL A 357 -12.29 -12.81 26.45
C VAL A 357 -11.00 -12.32 27.11
N ALA A 358 -10.52 -13.08 28.11
CA ALA A 358 -9.26 -12.72 28.80
C ALA A 358 -8.07 -12.62 27.81
N ALA A 359 -7.07 -11.83 28.19
CA ALA A 359 -5.83 -11.74 27.44
C ALA A 359 -5.15 -13.11 27.30
N PRO A 360 -4.40 -13.36 26.20
CA PRO A 360 -3.60 -14.57 26.09
C PRO A 360 -2.55 -14.63 27.21
N ALA A 361 -2.34 -15.81 27.79
CA ALA A 361 -1.40 -16.00 28.92
C ALA A 361 0.07 -15.75 28.54
N ALA A 362 0.42 -15.86 27.26
CA ALA A 362 1.76 -15.57 26.76
C ALA A 362 1.70 -14.98 25.34
N VAL A 363 2.65 -14.09 25.04
CA VAL A 363 2.91 -13.55 23.70
C VAL A 363 4.26 -14.08 23.24
N THR A 364 4.25 -15.18 22.48
CA THR A 364 5.47 -15.92 22.14
C THR A 364 5.95 -15.61 20.74
N LYS A 365 7.27 -15.69 20.52
CA LYS A 365 7.88 -15.53 19.19
C LYS A 365 7.28 -16.57 18.22
N ARG A 366 6.67 -16.09 17.14
CA ARG A 366 6.14 -16.91 16.03
C ARG A 366 7.11 -17.01 14.86
N SER A 367 7.78 -15.90 14.55
CA SER A 367 8.78 -15.88 13.49
C SER A 367 9.91 -14.88 13.75
N ALA A 368 11.08 -15.15 13.20
CA ALA A 368 12.10 -14.14 12.95
C ALA A 368 12.72 -14.35 11.58
N ASN A 369 12.90 -13.27 10.82
CA ASN A 369 13.41 -13.33 9.47
C ASN A 369 14.55 -12.34 9.30
N ARG A 370 15.51 -12.71 8.46
CA ARG A 370 16.62 -11.88 8.05
C ARG A 370 16.82 -11.99 6.55
N LEU A 371 16.72 -10.86 5.87
CA LEU A 371 16.97 -10.71 4.45
C LEU A 371 18.23 -9.86 4.31
N GLY A 372 19.20 -10.28 3.51
CA GLY A 372 20.39 -9.46 3.26
C GLY A 372 20.99 -9.72 1.90
N GLY A 373 21.71 -8.76 1.35
CA GLY A 373 22.29 -8.91 0.03
C GLY A 373 23.25 -7.80 -0.36
N VAL A 374 23.91 -8.02 -1.50
CA VAL A 374 24.75 -7.04 -2.18
C VAL A 374 24.24 -6.90 -3.60
N ALA A 375 24.09 -5.66 -4.05
CA ALA A 375 23.61 -5.28 -5.36
C ALA A 375 24.66 -4.40 -6.07
N LEU A 376 24.90 -4.67 -7.35
CA LEU A 376 25.66 -3.82 -8.25
C LEU A 376 24.77 -3.46 -9.42
N ALA A 377 24.67 -2.18 -9.75
CA ALA A 377 23.94 -1.69 -10.91
C ALA A 377 24.74 -0.61 -11.64
N ASP A 378 24.62 -0.56 -12.95
CA ASP A 378 25.17 0.49 -13.79
C ASP A 378 24.10 1.00 -14.76
N MET A 379 24.02 2.32 -14.91
CA MET A 379 23.23 2.99 -15.92
C MET A 379 24.18 3.65 -16.91
N LEU A 380 24.26 3.05 -18.09
CA LEU A 380 25.07 3.52 -19.21
C LEU A 380 24.24 4.50 -20.03
N SER A 381 24.77 5.70 -20.28
CA SER A 381 24.12 6.73 -21.09
C SER A 381 24.99 7.07 -22.29
N MET A 382 24.39 7.03 -23.48
CA MET A 382 25.03 7.25 -24.78
C MET A 382 24.23 8.26 -25.60
N PHE A 383 24.87 8.90 -26.58
CA PHE A 383 24.23 9.83 -27.53
C PHE A 383 23.43 10.93 -26.83
N ASP A 384 24.06 11.64 -25.88
CA ASP A 384 23.40 12.67 -25.06
C ASP A 384 22.14 12.17 -24.34
N GLU A 385 22.26 11.00 -23.71
CA GLU A 385 21.21 10.35 -22.90
C GLU A 385 19.99 9.84 -23.70
N ARG A 386 20.03 9.91 -25.04
CA ARG A 386 18.99 9.36 -25.93
C ARG A 386 18.88 7.83 -25.84
N LEU A 387 20.01 7.15 -25.57
CA LEU A 387 20.03 5.72 -25.27
C LEU A 387 20.57 5.51 -23.87
N GLN A 388 19.76 4.88 -23.02
CA GLN A 388 20.13 4.50 -21.66
C GLN A 388 19.92 3.00 -21.47
N VAL A 389 20.93 2.32 -20.95
CA VAL A 389 20.90 0.88 -20.65
C VAL A 389 21.16 0.70 -19.16
N MET A 390 20.25 0.04 -18.46
CA MET A 390 20.41 -0.31 -17.05
C MET A 390 20.71 -1.80 -16.92
N LEU A 391 21.84 -2.12 -16.32
CA LEU A 391 22.23 -3.49 -15.97
C LEU A 391 22.39 -3.60 -14.47
N GLY A 392 21.93 -4.70 -13.88
CA GLY A 392 22.02 -4.89 -12.44
C GLY A 392 22.01 -6.36 -12.04
N VAL A 393 22.76 -6.67 -10.99
CA VAL A 393 22.79 -7.99 -10.37
C VAL A 393 22.72 -7.84 -8.85
N ARG A 394 21.97 -8.73 -8.21
CA ARG A 394 21.86 -8.80 -6.76
C ARG A 394 22.00 -10.22 -6.27
N ARG A 395 22.89 -10.42 -5.29
CA ARG A 395 22.96 -11.65 -4.50
C ARG A 395 22.14 -11.47 -3.23
N GLN A 396 21.11 -12.31 -3.05
CA GLN A 396 20.19 -12.25 -1.91
C GLN A 396 20.33 -13.51 -1.04
N THR A 397 20.43 -13.28 0.26
CA THR A 397 20.43 -14.30 1.31
C THR A 397 19.18 -14.11 2.17
N ILE A 398 18.59 -15.23 2.57
CA ILE A 398 17.38 -15.29 3.39
C ILE A 398 17.66 -16.25 4.55
N ARG A 399 17.27 -15.86 5.76
CA ARG A 399 17.15 -16.73 6.93
C ARG A 399 15.78 -16.51 7.55
N SER A 400 15.11 -17.58 7.91
CA SER A 400 13.72 -17.57 8.37
C SER A 400 13.59 -18.63 9.44
N ASP A 401 13.19 -18.20 10.62
CA ASP A 401 12.86 -19.06 11.75
C ASP A 401 11.36 -18.93 12.00
N THR A 402 10.63 -20.04 11.96
CA THR A 402 9.19 -20.10 12.22
C THR A 402 8.90 -21.19 13.25
N VAL A 403 7.97 -20.93 14.16
CA VAL A 403 7.61 -21.88 15.24
C VAL A 403 6.15 -22.30 15.12
N GLY A 404 5.90 -23.61 15.18
CA GLY A 404 4.56 -24.24 15.08
C GLY A 404 3.97 -24.13 13.67
N ALA A 405 2.64 -24.14 13.57
CA ALA A 405 1.89 -24.07 12.31
C ALA A 405 1.99 -22.71 11.56
N ALA A 406 2.96 -21.86 11.90
CA ALA A 406 3.21 -20.61 11.18
C ALA A 406 3.74 -20.94 9.77
N THR A 407 3.02 -20.52 8.73
CA THR A 407 3.41 -20.75 7.34
C THR A 407 4.73 -20.03 7.03
N ALA A 408 5.69 -20.75 6.45
CA ALA A 408 6.95 -20.16 5.99
C ALA A 408 6.69 -19.14 4.86
N ARG A 409 6.96 -17.85 5.11
CA ARG A 409 6.64 -16.72 4.20
C ARG A 409 7.42 -16.71 2.89
N TYR A 410 8.51 -17.46 2.82
CA TYR A 410 9.46 -17.44 1.71
C TYR A 410 9.42 -18.70 0.84
N GLY A 411 8.36 -19.51 0.97
CA GLY A 411 8.25 -20.79 0.27
C GLY A 411 9.34 -21.77 0.65
N ARG A 412 9.95 -21.58 1.84
CA ARG A 412 11.20 -22.22 2.22
C ARG A 412 11.06 -23.57 2.87
N SER A 413 9.91 -23.94 3.43
CA SER A 413 9.74 -25.28 3.98
C SER A 413 8.43 -25.90 3.51
N ALA A 414 8.48 -27.18 3.20
CA ALA A 414 7.28 -27.98 3.08
C ALA A 414 6.50 -27.93 4.41
N PRO A 415 5.15 -27.85 4.37
CA PRO A 415 4.33 -27.97 5.57
C PRO A 415 4.62 -29.25 6.33
N ASP A 416 4.59 -29.22 7.66
CA ASP A 416 4.86 -30.41 8.51
C ASP A 416 3.92 -31.59 8.23
N THR A 417 2.75 -31.33 7.61
CA THR A 417 1.77 -32.34 7.21
C THR A 417 2.15 -33.09 5.93
N ALA A 418 3.12 -32.59 5.16
CA ALA A 418 3.59 -33.22 3.93
C ALA A 418 4.61 -34.33 4.23
N VAL A 419 4.75 -35.29 3.32
CA VAL A 419 5.74 -36.38 3.46
C VAL A 419 7.19 -35.88 3.51
N ASN A 420 7.44 -34.69 2.94
CA ASN A 420 8.72 -34.00 3.00
C ASN A 420 8.68 -32.78 3.93
N GLY A 421 7.84 -32.80 4.97
CA GLY A 421 7.71 -31.74 5.94
C GLY A 421 9.06 -31.25 6.47
N GLY A 422 9.25 -29.93 6.51
CA GLY A 422 10.52 -29.30 6.89
C GLY A 422 11.59 -29.23 5.79
N GLU A 423 11.41 -29.90 4.63
CA GLU A 423 12.36 -29.81 3.50
C GLU A 423 12.54 -28.37 3.03
N ALA A 424 13.79 -27.90 2.97
CA ALA A 424 14.10 -26.53 2.65
C ALA A 424 14.18 -26.25 1.13
N PHE A 425 13.39 -25.31 0.61
CA PHE A 425 13.41 -24.92 -0.81
C PHE A 425 14.15 -23.61 -1.08
N ALA A 426 14.63 -23.46 -2.31
CA ALA A 426 15.15 -22.19 -2.81
C ALA A 426 14.02 -21.15 -2.93
N PRO A 427 14.32 -19.85 -2.78
CA PRO A 427 13.31 -18.81 -2.86
C PRO A 427 12.65 -18.75 -4.24
N TYR A 428 11.35 -18.47 -4.28
CA TYR A 428 10.64 -18.28 -5.55
C TYR A 428 11.19 -17.10 -6.33
N LYS A 429 11.41 -17.32 -7.63
CA LYS A 429 11.88 -16.29 -8.57
C LYS A 429 10.74 -15.92 -9.49
N ALA A 430 10.08 -14.79 -9.21
CA ALA A 430 9.18 -14.19 -10.18
C ALA A 430 9.99 -13.58 -11.33
N ARG A 431 9.47 -13.67 -12.55
CA ARG A 431 10.09 -13.12 -13.76
C ARG A 431 9.14 -12.17 -14.43
N GLN A 432 9.63 -11.01 -14.84
CA GLN A 432 8.87 -10.04 -15.61
C GLN A 432 9.56 -9.74 -16.94
N GLN A 433 8.75 -9.62 -17.99
CA GLN A 433 9.11 -8.98 -19.26
C GLN A 433 8.15 -7.82 -19.46
N GLU A 434 8.68 -6.67 -19.85
CA GLU A 434 7.89 -5.45 -20.04
C GLU A 434 8.42 -4.63 -21.21
N ILE A 435 7.49 -4.09 -22.00
CA ILE A 435 7.75 -3.08 -23.02
C ILE A 435 6.77 -1.94 -22.79
N GLY A 436 7.22 -0.70 -22.91
CA GLY A 436 6.35 0.45 -22.71
C GLY A 436 6.85 1.70 -23.40
N ALA A 437 5.96 2.66 -23.53
CA ALA A 437 6.23 3.98 -24.06
C ALA A 437 5.64 5.02 -23.11
N ARG A 438 6.37 6.13 -22.94
CA ARG A 438 5.92 7.32 -22.22
C ARG A 438 6.16 8.52 -23.12
N VAL A 439 5.15 9.37 -23.25
CA VAL A 439 5.19 10.55 -24.12
C VAL A 439 4.76 11.75 -23.29
N ASP A 440 5.63 12.76 -23.24
CA ASP A 440 5.33 14.07 -22.70
C ASP A 440 4.86 14.99 -23.83
N HIS A 441 3.58 15.37 -23.80
CA HIS A 441 2.96 16.29 -24.75
C HIS A 441 3.04 17.75 -24.27
N GLY A 442 3.95 18.05 -23.33
CA GLY A 442 4.19 19.35 -22.70
C GLY A 442 3.26 19.64 -21.53
N SER A 443 1.94 19.52 -21.73
CA SER A 443 0.94 19.77 -20.68
C SER A 443 0.30 18.49 -20.12
N LEU A 444 0.42 17.39 -20.86
CA LEU A 444 -0.12 16.07 -20.54
C LEU A 444 0.97 15.03 -20.76
N VAL A 445 1.11 14.10 -19.83
CA VAL A 445 1.95 12.92 -20.03
C VAL A 445 1.06 11.70 -20.14
N THR A 446 1.34 10.86 -21.13
CA THR A 446 0.67 9.57 -21.34
C THR A 446 1.67 8.43 -21.33
N SER A 447 1.29 7.28 -20.78
CA SER A 447 2.09 6.07 -20.86
C SER A 447 1.26 4.86 -21.22
N VAL A 448 1.88 3.92 -21.91
CA VAL A 448 1.37 2.57 -22.16
C VAL A 448 2.46 1.55 -21.81
N SER A 449 2.08 0.44 -21.17
CA SER A 449 2.99 -0.68 -20.90
C SER A 449 2.30 -2.00 -21.14
N LEU A 450 3.01 -2.95 -21.76
CA LEU A 450 2.62 -4.34 -21.89
C LEU A 450 3.55 -5.17 -21.03
N PHE A 451 2.99 -6.04 -20.18
CA PHE A 451 3.77 -6.85 -19.27
C PHE A 451 3.35 -8.31 -19.28
N GLN A 452 4.30 -9.18 -18.93
CA GLN A 452 4.07 -10.55 -18.53
C GLN A 452 4.87 -10.84 -17.26
N ILE A 453 4.21 -11.31 -16.22
CA ILE A 453 4.83 -11.75 -14.97
C ILE A 453 4.48 -13.22 -14.73
N THR A 454 5.48 -14.06 -14.44
CA THR A 454 5.27 -15.41 -13.91
C THR A 454 5.73 -15.47 -12.45
N ARG A 455 4.94 -16.12 -11.60
CA ARG A 455 5.23 -16.33 -10.18
C ARG A 455 5.03 -17.81 -9.83
N PRO A 456 6.09 -18.53 -9.44
CA PRO A 456 5.96 -19.87 -8.89
C PRO A 456 5.21 -19.86 -7.55
N SER A 457 4.57 -20.97 -7.24
CA SER A 457 3.91 -21.23 -5.95
C SER A 457 4.11 -22.68 -5.52
N GLY A 458 4.07 -22.91 -4.21
CA GLY A 458 4.04 -24.26 -3.66
C GLY A 458 2.69 -24.94 -3.87
N GLN A 459 2.71 -26.25 -4.06
CA GLN A 459 1.54 -27.11 -4.08
C GLN A 459 1.85 -28.50 -3.52
N LEU A 460 0.82 -29.21 -3.08
CA LEU A 460 0.90 -30.58 -2.59
C LEU A 460 0.40 -31.54 -3.67
N THR A 461 1.24 -32.45 -4.13
CA THR A 461 0.86 -33.51 -5.06
C THR A 461 1.13 -34.85 -4.39
N ALA A 462 0.08 -35.68 -4.22
CA ALA A 462 0.15 -36.93 -3.46
C ALA A 462 0.83 -36.78 -2.08
N ASN A 463 0.43 -35.73 -1.34
CA ASN A 463 0.98 -35.34 -0.04
C ASN A 463 2.49 -34.97 -0.01
N ARG A 464 3.13 -34.80 -1.17
CA ARG A 464 4.49 -34.23 -1.28
C ARG A 464 4.42 -32.77 -1.71
N TYR A 465 5.12 -31.90 -1.01
CA TYR A 465 5.18 -30.48 -1.33
C TYR A 465 6.25 -30.21 -2.39
N ALA A 466 5.89 -29.47 -3.43
CA ALA A 466 6.82 -29.00 -4.46
C ALA A 466 6.49 -27.55 -4.86
N ALA A 467 7.51 -26.85 -5.35
CA ALA A 467 7.45 -25.47 -5.81
C ALA A 467 7.12 -25.35 -7.32
N ASP A 468 6.23 -26.20 -7.82
CA ASP A 468 5.97 -26.42 -9.24
C ASP A 468 4.61 -25.87 -9.72
N GLY A 469 3.83 -25.23 -8.83
CA GLY A 469 2.69 -24.41 -9.21
C GLY A 469 3.14 -23.08 -9.83
N GLU A 470 2.32 -22.48 -10.70
CA GLU A 470 2.69 -21.24 -11.38
C GLU A 470 1.46 -20.41 -11.76
N GLN A 471 1.47 -19.13 -11.37
CA GLN A 471 0.54 -18.12 -11.85
C GLN A 471 1.25 -17.22 -12.88
N ARG A 472 0.59 -16.94 -14.01
CA ARG A 472 1.05 -16.01 -15.03
C ARG A 472 0.03 -14.88 -15.21
N ASN A 473 0.49 -13.63 -15.11
CA ASN A 473 -0.32 -12.45 -15.38
C ASN A 473 0.24 -11.73 -16.61
N ARG A 474 -0.59 -11.59 -17.65
CA ARG A 474 -0.31 -10.73 -18.82
C ARG A 474 -1.19 -9.52 -18.76
N GLY A 475 -0.70 -8.35 -19.15
CA GLY A 475 -1.56 -7.18 -19.15
C GLY A 475 -1.06 -6.00 -19.95
N ILE A 476 -1.97 -5.06 -20.12
CA ILE A 476 -1.77 -3.75 -20.74
C ILE A 476 -2.18 -2.71 -19.71
N GLU A 477 -1.37 -1.68 -19.53
CA GLU A 477 -1.69 -0.55 -18.66
C GLU A 477 -1.54 0.73 -19.46
N VAL A 478 -2.52 1.62 -19.35
CA VAL A 478 -2.51 2.94 -19.97
C VAL A 478 -2.73 3.97 -18.87
N ASN A 479 -1.92 5.01 -18.82
CA ASN A 479 -2.08 6.12 -17.88
C ASN A 479 -2.01 7.47 -18.60
N ALA A 480 -2.73 8.44 -18.07
CA ALA A 480 -2.69 9.83 -18.50
C ALA A 480 -2.76 10.75 -17.27
N TYR A 481 -1.85 11.72 -17.20
CA TYR A 481 -1.84 12.71 -16.13
C TYR A 481 -1.32 14.07 -16.61
N GLY A 482 -2.00 15.14 -16.20
CA GLY A 482 -1.64 16.50 -16.57
C GLY A 482 -2.86 17.37 -16.88
N LYS A 483 -2.67 18.40 -17.70
CA LYS A 483 -3.70 19.33 -18.17
C LYS A 483 -4.19 18.88 -19.55
N LEU A 484 -5.50 18.71 -19.70
CA LEU A 484 -6.13 18.45 -21.00
C LEU A 484 -6.44 19.77 -21.75
N GLY A 485 -6.52 20.87 -21.00
CA GLY A 485 -6.67 22.24 -21.51
C GLY A 485 -6.30 23.23 -20.41
N LYS A 486 -6.56 24.53 -20.61
CA LYS A 486 -6.19 25.56 -19.62
C LYS A 486 -6.76 25.33 -18.22
N ASP A 487 -8.01 24.86 -18.15
CA ASP A 487 -8.80 24.80 -16.92
C ASP A 487 -9.11 23.36 -16.48
N VAL A 488 -8.70 22.35 -17.27
CA VAL A 488 -9.04 20.93 -17.03
C VAL A 488 -7.79 20.11 -16.75
N ARG A 489 -7.77 19.45 -15.60
CA ARG A 489 -6.74 18.48 -15.21
C ARG A 489 -7.32 17.07 -15.21
N LEU A 490 -6.55 16.11 -15.69
CA LEU A 490 -6.88 14.69 -15.71
C LEU A 490 -5.78 13.91 -14.99
N PHE A 491 -6.18 12.89 -14.24
CA PHE A 491 -5.31 11.87 -13.68
C PHE A 491 -6.02 10.54 -13.70
N GLY A 492 -5.44 9.52 -14.32
CA GLY A 492 -6.00 8.18 -14.27
C GLY A 492 -5.48 7.28 -15.35
N GLY A 493 -6.15 6.14 -15.52
CA GLY A 493 -5.82 5.15 -16.51
C GLY A 493 -6.71 3.92 -16.44
N ALA A 494 -6.28 2.91 -17.18
CA ALA A 494 -6.93 1.62 -17.25
C ALA A 494 -5.88 0.51 -17.28
N SER A 495 -6.20 -0.62 -16.66
CA SER A 495 -5.43 -1.85 -16.78
C SER A 495 -6.32 -2.98 -17.28
N TRP A 496 -5.80 -3.73 -18.24
CA TRP A 496 -6.35 -5.01 -18.65
C TRP A 496 -5.39 -6.11 -18.22
N THR A 497 -5.86 -7.10 -17.46
CA THR A 497 -5.02 -8.18 -16.90
C THR A 497 -5.64 -9.56 -17.10
N ASP A 498 -4.94 -10.43 -17.83
CA ASP A 498 -5.21 -11.87 -17.90
C ASP A 498 -4.32 -12.62 -16.91
N ALA A 499 -4.84 -12.83 -15.70
CA ALA A 499 -4.18 -13.58 -14.63
C ALA A 499 -4.64 -15.04 -14.62
N LYS A 500 -3.75 -15.98 -14.93
CA LYS A 500 -4.04 -17.40 -15.09
C LYS A 500 -3.20 -18.30 -14.21
N LEU A 501 -3.82 -19.33 -13.65
CA LEU A 501 -3.13 -20.46 -13.03
C LEU A 501 -2.66 -21.41 -14.14
N VAL A 502 -1.38 -21.36 -14.49
CA VAL A 502 -0.83 -22.08 -15.67
C VAL A 502 -0.18 -23.41 -15.31
N LYS A 503 0.16 -23.62 -14.03
CA LYS A 503 0.53 -24.94 -13.48
C LYS A 503 -0.16 -25.12 -12.14
N THR A 504 -0.90 -26.21 -12.00
CA THR A 504 -1.63 -26.58 -10.78
C THR A 504 -1.66 -28.10 -10.62
N ASN A 505 -1.72 -28.58 -9.38
CA ASN A 505 -1.89 -29.98 -9.02
C ASN A 505 -3.32 -30.52 -9.26
N SER A 506 -4.24 -29.69 -9.76
CA SER A 506 -5.64 -30.04 -10.03
C SER A 506 -6.06 -29.59 -11.43
N ALA A 507 -6.70 -30.48 -12.18
CA ALA A 507 -7.29 -30.16 -13.49
C ALA A 507 -8.45 -29.13 -13.38
N ALA A 508 -9.14 -29.09 -12.22
CA ALA A 508 -10.26 -28.17 -12.01
C ALA A 508 -9.81 -26.69 -11.94
N THR A 509 -8.55 -26.44 -11.59
CA THR A 509 -7.96 -25.10 -11.44
C THR A 509 -7.01 -24.71 -12.57
N LEU A 510 -6.58 -25.66 -13.40
CA LEU A 510 -5.67 -25.39 -14.51
C LEU A 510 -6.35 -24.47 -15.56
N GLY A 511 -5.65 -23.40 -15.96
CA GLY A 511 -6.15 -22.41 -16.91
C GLY A 511 -7.23 -21.46 -16.35
N LYS A 512 -7.59 -21.61 -15.07
CA LYS A 512 -8.54 -20.72 -14.38
C LYS A 512 -7.91 -19.37 -14.06
N THR A 513 -8.77 -18.38 -13.93
CA THR A 513 -8.39 -17.01 -13.57
C THR A 513 -8.07 -16.91 -12.08
N ALA A 514 -7.01 -16.18 -11.74
CA ALA A 514 -6.59 -15.98 -10.36
C ALA A 514 -7.69 -15.27 -9.53
N VAL A 515 -7.82 -15.67 -8.26
CA VAL A 515 -8.82 -15.13 -7.32
C VAL A 515 -8.63 -13.63 -7.13
N GLY A 516 -9.73 -12.87 -7.14
CA GLY A 516 -9.73 -11.43 -6.88
C GLY A 516 -9.09 -10.56 -7.97
N VAL A 517 -8.70 -11.11 -9.12
CA VAL A 517 -8.10 -10.31 -10.20
C VAL A 517 -9.15 -10.02 -11.28
N PRO A 518 -9.61 -8.77 -11.44
CA PRO A 518 -10.51 -8.40 -12.53
C PRO A 518 -9.74 -8.33 -13.85
N LYS A 519 -10.41 -8.64 -14.96
CA LYS A 519 -9.81 -8.45 -16.30
C LYS A 519 -9.62 -6.99 -16.67
N LEU A 520 -10.52 -6.11 -16.24
CA LEU A 520 -10.47 -4.67 -16.50
C LEU A 520 -10.58 -3.92 -15.18
N HIS A 521 -9.66 -2.99 -14.95
CA HIS A 521 -9.77 -2.02 -13.86
C HIS A 521 -9.49 -0.62 -14.41
N MET A 522 -10.29 0.36 -14.02
CA MET A 522 -10.13 1.74 -14.46
C MET A 522 -10.28 2.69 -13.29
N THR A 523 -9.43 3.70 -13.27
CA THR A 523 -9.50 4.82 -12.33
C THR A 523 -9.33 6.10 -13.14
N MET A 524 -10.27 7.03 -13.06
CA MET A 524 -10.18 8.30 -13.77
C MET A 524 -10.60 9.41 -12.82
N SER A 525 -9.82 10.48 -12.72
CA SER A 525 -10.10 11.65 -11.89
C SER A 525 -9.91 12.90 -12.72
N GLY A 526 -10.89 13.79 -12.70
CA GLY A 526 -10.86 15.08 -13.40
C GLY A 526 -11.06 16.23 -12.43
N GLU A 527 -10.35 17.33 -12.65
CA GLU A 527 -10.61 18.62 -12.03
C GLU A 527 -10.89 19.66 -13.11
N TRP A 528 -11.85 20.54 -12.86
CA TRP A 528 -12.18 21.68 -13.72
C TRP A 528 -12.21 22.96 -12.88
N ASP A 529 -11.28 23.88 -13.16
CA ASP A 529 -11.31 25.22 -12.59
C ASP A 529 -12.39 26.03 -13.31
N VAL A 530 -13.36 26.57 -12.55
CA VAL A 530 -14.53 27.22 -13.11
C VAL A 530 -14.15 28.65 -13.52
N PRO A 531 -14.07 29.00 -14.82
CA PRO A 531 -13.50 30.28 -15.25
C PRO A 531 -14.30 31.49 -14.75
N LEU A 532 -15.61 31.31 -14.60
CA LEU A 532 -16.54 32.34 -14.14
C LEU A 532 -16.51 32.56 -12.62
N LEU A 533 -15.87 31.69 -11.85
CA LEU A 533 -15.83 31.75 -10.39
C LEU A 533 -14.40 31.52 -9.90
N ALA A 534 -13.63 32.61 -9.80
CA ALA A 534 -12.24 32.58 -9.37
C ALA A 534 -12.08 31.79 -8.05
N GLY A 535 -11.12 30.87 -8.02
CA GLY A 535 -10.82 30.02 -6.87
C GLY A 535 -11.65 28.73 -6.76
N LEU A 536 -12.76 28.59 -7.52
CA LEU A 536 -13.58 27.39 -7.53
C LEU A 536 -13.05 26.33 -8.51
N THR A 537 -12.80 25.13 -7.99
CA THR A 537 -12.56 23.92 -8.76
C THR A 537 -13.67 22.91 -8.50
N ARG A 538 -14.28 22.35 -9.55
CA ARG A 538 -15.12 21.16 -9.48
C ARG A 538 -14.28 19.92 -9.77
N ASN A 539 -14.53 18.81 -9.08
CA ASN A 539 -13.80 17.57 -9.31
C ASN A 539 -14.73 16.36 -9.32
N GLY A 540 -14.36 15.37 -10.11
CA GLY A 540 -15.07 14.10 -10.22
C GLY A 540 -14.08 12.95 -10.37
N ALA A 541 -14.47 11.77 -9.92
CA ALA A 541 -13.68 10.57 -10.15
C ALA A 541 -14.58 9.36 -10.43
N LEU A 542 -14.15 8.51 -11.35
CA LEU A 542 -14.77 7.25 -11.71
C LEU A 542 -13.81 6.12 -11.33
N GLN A 543 -14.36 5.08 -10.72
CA GLN A 543 -13.67 3.81 -10.51
C GLN A 543 -14.53 2.69 -11.10
N HIS A 544 -13.90 1.81 -11.86
CA HIS A 544 -14.55 0.62 -12.42
C HIS A 544 -13.69 -0.62 -12.14
N SER A 545 -14.34 -1.70 -11.74
CA SER A 545 -13.73 -3.02 -11.69
C SER A 545 -14.63 -4.01 -12.40
N GLY A 546 -14.05 -4.79 -13.30
CA GLY A 546 -14.75 -5.89 -13.96
C GLY A 546 -15.08 -7.04 -13.00
N ALA A 547 -15.76 -8.05 -13.52
CA ALA A 547 -16.08 -9.25 -12.76
C ALA A 547 -14.81 -9.97 -12.26
N GLN A 548 -14.93 -10.64 -11.12
CA GLN A 548 -13.85 -11.34 -10.43
C GLN A 548 -14.33 -12.71 -9.94
N TYR A 549 -13.42 -13.56 -9.48
CA TYR A 549 -13.75 -14.83 -8.83
C TYR A 549 -13.29 -14.84 -7.37
N ALA A 550 -14.10 -15.42 -6.48
CA ALA A 550 -13.77 -15.64 -5.07
C ALA A 550 -13.01 -16.95 -4.83
N ASN A 551 -13.01 -17.88 -5.80
CA ASN A 551 -12.35 -19.17 -5.67
C ASN A 551 -11.56 -19.59 -6.92
N GLN A 552 -10.58 -20.48 -6.72
CA GLN A 552 -9.65 -20.92 -7.78
C GLN A 552 -10.33 -21.75 -8.87
N ALA A 553 -11.41 -22.47 -8.55
CA ALA A 553 -12.21 -23.22 -9.53
C ALA A 553 -13.06 -22.31 -10.45
N ASN A 554 -13.14 -21.00 -10.13
CA ASN A 554 -13.94 -20.00 -10.85
C ASN A 554 -15.45 -20.31 -10.87
N THR A 555 -15.98 -20.92 -9.81
CA THR A 555 -17.43 -21.19 -9.65
C THR A 555 -18.15 -20.11 -8.85
N GLN A 556 -17.41 -19.32 -8.06
CA GLN A 556 -17.94 -18.21 -7.27
C GLN A 556 -17.56 -16.88 -7.92
N ARG A 557 -18.46 -16.32 -8.72
CA ARG A 557 -18.24 -15.09 -9.50
C ARG A 557 -18.83 -13.87 -8.79
N LEU A 558 -18.05 -12.79 -8.73
CA LEU A 558 -18.51 -11.46 -8.31
C LEU A 558 -18.73 -10.59 -9.56
N ASP A 559 -19.82 -9.84 -9.57
CA ASP A 559 -20.13 -8.93 -10.66
C ASP A 559 -19.23 -7.70 -10.69
N GLY A 560 -19.09 -7.12 -11.88
CA GLY A 560 -18.39 -5.85 -12.04
C GLY A 560 -19.18 -4.69 -11.43
N TRP A 561 -18.46 -3.64 -11.07
CA TRP A 561 -19.04 -2.46 -10.44
C TRP A 561 -18.38 -1.19 -10.96
N THR A 562 -19.14 -0.09 -10.87
CA THR A 562 -18.65 1.26 -11.15
C THR A 562 -19.16 2.18 -10.06
N THR A 563 -18.28 3.01 -9.51
CA THR A 563 -18.62 4.08 -8.57
C THR A 563 -18.15 5.42 -9.14
N VAL A 564 -18.86 6.47 -8.73
CA VAL A 564 -18.55 7.86 -9.08
C VAL A 564 -18.43 8.66 -7.79
N ASP A 565 -17.40 9.47 -7.69
CA ASP A 565 -17.18 10.45 -6.64
C ASP A 565 -17.31 11.85 -7.24
N VAL A 566 -17.83 12.79 -6.45
CA VAL A 566 -17.96 14.20 -6.85
C VAL A 566 -17.47 15.12 -5.74
N GLY A 567 -16.99 16.30 -6.09
CA GLY A 567 -16.52 17.27 -5.10
C GLY A 567 -16.28 18.66 -5.68
N ALA A 568 -15.97 19.55 -4.76
CA ALA A 568 -15.54 20.90 -5.06
C ALA A 568 -14.43 21.33 -4.08
N ARG A 569 -13.59 22.24 -4.56
CA ARG A 569 -12.56 22.94 -3.79
C ARG A 569 -12.69 24.44 -4.06
N TYR A 570 -12.63 25.25 -3.03
CA TYR A 570 -12.64 26.71 -3.15
C TYR A 570 -11.39 27.28 -2.47
N ARG A 571 -10.57 28.00 -3.23
CA ARG A 571 -9.41 28.74 -2.71
C ARG A 571 -9.78 30.21 -2.57
N THR A 572 -9.58 30.76 -1.39
CA THR A 572 -9.88 32.15 -1.06
C THR A 572 -8.88 32.66 -0.02
N THR A 573 -9.11 33.85 0.51
CA THR A 573 -8.38 34.41 1.65
C THR A 573 -9.35 34.80 2.76
N ALA A 574 -8.91 34.70 4.02
CA ALA A 574 -9.64 35.19 5.18
C ALA A 574 -8.64 35.65 6.25
N PRO A 575 -9.02 36.64 7.07
CA PRO A 575 -8.27 37.92 7.20
C PRO A 575 -6.84 37.91 6.61
N GLY A 576 -6.72 37.96 5.27
CA GLY A 576 -5.43 38.03 4.56
C GLY A 576 -4.62 36.73 4.49
N LYS A 577 -5.07 35.64 5.14
CA LYS A 577 -4.44 34.32 5.10
C LYS A 577 -5.03 33.44 3.99
N PRO A 578 -4.22 32.67 3.24
CA PRO A 578 -4.74 31.71 2.27
C PRO A 578 -5.61 30.65 2.95
N VAL A 579 -6.81 30.42 2.40
CA VAL A 579 -7.77 29.42 2.87
C VAL A 579 -8.17 28.49 1.72
N VAL A 580 -8.21 27.19 1.99
CA VAL A 580 -8.72 26.18 1.06
C VAL A 580 -9.85 25.39 1.69
N LEU A 581 -11.05 25.55 1.16
CA LEU A 581 -12.23 24.78 1.51
C LEU A 581 -12.38 23.61 0.54
N ARG A 582 -12.77 22.43 1.03
CA ARG A 582 -13.04 21.24 0.22
C ARG A 582 -14.33 20.59 0.69
N ALA A 583 -15.15 20.11 -0.25
CA ALA A 583 -16.40 19.39 0.01
C ALA A 583 -16.62 18.30 -1.04
N GLY A 584 -17.31 17.21 -0.71
CA GLY A 584 -17.57 16.16 -1.69
C GLY A 584 -18.03 14.83 -1.12
N VAL A 585 -18.41 13.97 -2.04
CA VAL A 585 -19.16 12.74 -1.80
C VAL A 585 -18.47 11.59 -2.53
N ARG A 586 -18.10 10.54 -1.81
CA ARG A 586 -17.63 9.27 -2.39
C ARG A 586 -18.82 8.34 -2.59
N ASN A 587 -18.76 7.48 -3.63
CA ASN A 587 -19.88 6.61 -4.03
C ASN A 587 -21.20 7.41 -4.11
N ALA A 588 -21.20 8.47 -4.91
CA ALA A 588 -22.30 9.43 -5.04
C ALA A 588 -23.63 8.77 -5.43
N ALA A 589 -23.59 7.67 -6.20
CA ALA A 589 -24.79 6.90 -6.57
C ALA A 589 -25.33 6.00 -5.44
N GLY A 590 -24.60 5.83 -4.33
CA GLY A 590 -25.02 4.97 -3.22
C GLY A 590 -25.08 3.49 -3.59
N ARG A 591 -24.17 3.02 -4.45
CA ARG A 591 -24.19 1.64 -4.95
C ARG A 591 -23.82 0.65 -3.85
N HIS A 592 -24.55 -0.46 -3.77
CA HIS A 592 -24.21 -1.63 -2.97
C HIS A 592 -23.54 -2.67 -3.88
N TYR A 593 -22.34 -3.11 -3.53
CA TYR A 593 -21.55 -3.99 -4.40
C TYR A 593 -20.49 -4.76 -3.60
N TRP A 594 -20.04 -5.88 -4.15
CA TRP A 594 -18.81 -6.51 -3.70
C TRP A 594 -17.64 -5.86 -4.43
N ALA A 595 -16.74 -5.19 -3.69
CA ALA A 595 -15.56 -4.55 -4.24
C ALA A 595 -14.56 -5.55 -4.86
N GLY A 596 -14.58 -6.80 -4.38
CA GLY A 596 -13.79 -7.89 -4.92
C GLY A 596 -13.60 -9.02 -3.91
N ALA A 597 -12.56 -9.82 -4.14
CA ALA A 597 -12.11 -10.85 -3.20
C ALA A 597 -10.65 -10.61 -2.78
N SER A 598 -10.28 -11.10 -1.59
CA SER A 598 -8.87 -11.24 -1.20
C SER A 598 -8.21 -12.41 -1.92
N THR A 599 -6.89 -12.55 -1.86
CA THR A 599 -6.17 -13.75 -2.36
C THR A 599 -6.69 -15.06 -1.78
N TRP A 600 -7.10 -15.02 -0.52
CA TRP A 600 -7.68 -16.18 0.19
C TRP A 600 -9.13 -16.49 -0.20
N GLY A 601 -9.82 -15.62 -0.94
CA GLY A 601 -11.22 -15.84 -1.32
C GLY A 601 -12.27 -15.26 -0.37
N THR A 602 -11.87 -14.41 0.59
CA THR A 602 -12.83 -13.64 1.39
C THR A 602 -13.48 -12.53 0.57
N LEU A 603 -14.76 -12.24 0.79
CA LEU A 603 -15.52 -11.23 0.07
C LEU A 603 -15.32 -9.84 0.68
N ILE A 604 -15.21 -8.82 -0.16
CA ILE A 604 -14.96 -7.43 0.26
C ILE A 604 -16.18 -6.59 -0.07
N ALA A 605 -16.92 -6.12 0.93
CA ALA A 605 -18.03 -5.19 0.71
C ALA A 605 -17.51 -3.82 0.25
N GLY A 606 -18.22 -3.20 -0.70
CA GLY A 606 -17.94 -1.86 -1.18
C GLY A 606 -18.21 -0.79 -0.13
N ALA A 607 -17.45 0.31 -0.18
CA ALA A 607 -17.65 1.43 0.72
C ALA A 607 -19.02 2.09 0.49
N PRO A 608 -19.75 2.48 1.55
CA PRO A 608 -21.01 3.19 1.39
C PRO A 608 -20.78 4.61 0.87
N ARG A 609 -21.87 5.30 0.53
CA ARG A 609 -21.81 6.74 0.29
C ARG A 609 -21.25 7.44 1.53
N SER A 610 -20.27 8.31 1.34
CA SER A 610 -19.71 9.12 2.42
C SER A 610 -19.49 10.56 1.98
N VAL A 611 -19.73 11.50 2.90
CA VAL A 611 -19.57 12.94 2.68
C VAL A 611 -18.39 13.41 3.51
N ALA A 612 -17.55 14.28 2.96
CA ALA A 612 -16.45 14.89 3.68
C ALA A 612 -16.25 16.35 3.31
N ILE A 613 -15.97 17.17 4.33
CA ILE A 613 -15.63 18.58 4.22
C ILE A 613 -14.32 18.86 4.97
N SER A 614 -13.57 19.87 4.54
CA SER A 614 -12.39 20.34 5.28
C SER A 614 -12.05 21.79 4.95
N ALA A 615 -11.42 22.47 5.89
CA ALA A 615 -10.86 23.80 5.71
C ALA A 615 -9.39 23.79 6.13
N ALA A 616 -8.50 24.33 5.30
CA ALA A 616 -7.08 24.52 5.61
C ALA A 616 -6.72 26.01 5.53
N VAL A 617 -5.90 26.48 6.47
CA VAL A 617 -5.42 27.87 6.57
C VAL A 617 -3.90 27.88 6.69
N ASP A 618 -3.25 28.74 5.92
CA ASP A 618 -1.80 28.97 5.95
C ASP A 618 -1.49 30.28 6.68
N PHE A 619 -0.65 30.23 7.72
CA PHE A 619 -0.29 31.35 8.59
C PHE A 619 1.06 31.96 8.24
#